data_AF-A0A7J2U9M3-F1
#
_entry.id   AF-A0A7J2U9M3-F1
#
_cell.length_a   1.000
_cell.length_b   1.000
_cell.length_c   1.000
_cell.angle_alpha   90.00
_cell.angle_beta   90.00
_cell.angle_gamma   90.00
#
_symmetry.space_group_name_H-M   'P 1'
#
loop_
_entity.id
_entity.type
_entity.pdbx_description
1 polymer ?
#
loop_
_entity_poly.entity_id
_entity_poly.type
_entity_poly.pdbx_seq_one_letter_code
_entity_poly.pdbx_strand_id
1 'polypeptide(L)'
;MFLVVLDFEGVVVKGEYLLELAKIAGKFDVVEKLTRAGIEGTMNWNEALGQRLELLRGIEYEKCLEATKALKLYPGAKEFVDSLRRLGNVKVGVITGCFDIVVNPVKEQLGLDFAVANRLIFNKDKLEDVELIVDANKDLHMECMARRFGVRMENVIAIGDGANDVGMISKAGLGIAFNPAPLLEKYAKVTVRAERLDETLPIIEEFIEERRKQEEQKSPDSSKKMKAKVLVCDAIEPEGIKILELYGFEVTNKPQILHEELKKEVANYDVLIVRSRTKVTREIIGAGRNLKVIARAGGGVDNIDVEYAEKRGIKVVCASEAVVNAVAELTIGLLISLARQIPRADNAMKNGRWIKNELEGWELNGKTLGIIGCGKIGQKVAQLAKAFNMKILISDINCPSPDFLREAGAQLVPMDELLKKSDIITLHVPLTPQTYNMIGEREINQMKDGVYIINTSRGPVINKEALFKALRSGKIAGAALDVYDEEPPTDYSLMKLPNVICTPHIGAQTREAQKNASIAIAKKIIETIAYSIESTCDYKCSECASL
;
A
#
# COMPACT_ATOMS: atom_id res chain seq x y z
N MET A 1 -4.79 25.08 -15.38
CA MET A 1 -4.00 24.06 -16.13
C MET A 1 -4.93 22.93 -16.50
N PHE A 2 -4.78 22.36 -17.69
CA PHE A 2 -5.64 21.30 -18.23
C PHE A 2 -4.84 20.05 -18.53
N LEU A 3 -5.53 18.91 -18.53
CA LEU A 3 -4.99 17.61 -18.89
C LEU A 3 -5.86 17.00 -19.97
N VAL A 4 -5.26 16.60 -21.08
CA VAL A 4 -5.91 15.87 -22.16
C VAL A 4 -5.39 14.43 -22.16
N VAL A 5 -6.30 13.49 -22.00
CA VAL A 5 -6.02 12.05 -21.96
C VAL A 5 -6.69 11.39 -23.15
N LEU A 6 -5.93 10.61 -23.91
CA LEU A 6 -6.39 9.93 -25.11
C LEU A 6 -6.33 8.41 -24.91
N ASP A 7 -7.28 7.67 -25.47
CA ASP A 7 -6.97 6.30 -25.88
C ASP A 7 -5.98 6.32 -27.05
N PHE A 8 -5.34 5.19 -27.31
CA PHE A 8 -4.29 5.07 -28.31
C PHE A 8 -4.81 4.47 -29.62
N GLU A 9 -5.29 3.24 -29.57
CA GLU A 9 -5.88 2.54 -30.73
C GLU A 9 -7.24 3.17 -31.03
N GLY A 10 -7.57 3.38 -32.31
CA GLY A 10 -8.83 4.02 -32.71
C GLY A 10 -8.88 5.55 -32.59
N VAL A 11 -8.04 6.15 -31.74
CA VAL A 11 -7.95 7.62 -31.54
C VAL A 11 -6.63 8.21 -32.06
N VAL A 12 -5.48 7.73 -31.57
CA VAL A 12 -4.15 8.25 -31.94
C VAL A 12 -3.55 7.50 -33.13
N VAL A 13 -3.81 6.20 -33.24
CA VAL A 13 -3.41 5.35 -34.37
C VAL A 13 -4.60 4.61 -34.97
N LYS A 14 -4.52 4.28 -36.26
CA LYS A 14 -5.49 3.44 -36.95
C LYS A 14 -5.10 1.97 -36.86
N GLY A 15 -6.06 1.15 -36.42
CA GLY A 15 -5.92 -0.31 -36.31
C GLY A 15 -5.62 -0.78 -34.89
N GLU A 16 -5.48 -2.10 -34.77
CA GLU A 16 -5.28 -2.83 -33.53
C GLU A 16 -3.95 -3.60 -33.62
N TYR A 17 -3.03 -3.33 -32.69
CA TYR A 17 -1.68 -3.89 -32.67
C TYR A 17 -1.68 -5.42 -32.67
N LEU A 18 -2.53 -6.04 -31.82
CA LEU A 18 -2.60 -7.49 -31.73
C LEU A 18 -3.13 -8.13 -33.03
N LEU A 19 -3.95 -7.42 -33.81
CA LEU A 19 -4.39 -7.91 -35.11
C LEU A 19 -3.27 -7.85 -36.14
N GLU A 20 -2.48 -6.78 -36.17
CA GLU A 20 -1.30 -6.70 -37.05
C GLU A 20 -0.26 -7.77 -36.69
N LEU A 21 -0.04 -8.00 -35.39
CA LEU A 21 0.84 -9.07 -34.92
C LEU A 21 0.30 -10.46 -35.31
N ALA A 22 -1.02 -10.66 -35.22
CA ALA A 22 -1.66 -11.91 -35.63
C ALA A 22 -1.57 -12.17 -37.13
N LYS A 23 -1.57 -11.15 -37.99
CA LYS A 23 -1.32 -11.31 -39.44
C LYS A 23 0.08 -11.86 -39.68
N ILE A 24 1.10 -11.29 -39.03
CA ILE A 24 2.49 -11.74 -39.14
C ILE A 24 2.65 -13.17 -38.60
N ALA A 25 1.88 -13.53 -37.58
CA ALA A 25 1.86 -14.87 -36.99
C ALA A 25 1.03 -15.92 -37.75
N GLY A 26 0.28 -15.53 -38.79
CA GLY A 26 -0.65 -16.41 -39.49
C GLY A 26 -1.85 -16.87 -38.65
N LYS A 27 -2.25 -16.07 -37.66
CA LYS A 27 -3.30 -16.38 -36.66
C LYS A 27 -4.46 -15.36 -36.66
N PHE A 28 -4.57 -14.55 -37.71
CA PHE A 28 -5.50 -13.42 -37.80
C PHE A 28 -6.95 -13.81 -37.47
N ASP A 29 -7.52 -14.79 -38.16
CA ASP A 29 -8.95 -15.15 -38.04
C ASP A 29 -9.35 -15.53 -36.60
N VAL A 30 -8.44 -16.19 -35.87
CA VAL A 30 -8.70 -16.64 -34.49
C VAL A 30 -8.58 -15.46 -33.52
N VAL A 31 -7.58 -14.60 -33.69
CA VAL A 31 -7.36 -13.43 -32.83
C VAL A 31 -8.42 -12.36 -33.07
N GLU A 32 -8.87 -12.16 -34.31
CA GLU A 32 -9.96 -11.24 -34.67
C GLU A 32 -11.27 -11.67 -33.99
N LYS A 33 -11.60 -12.97 -34.05
CA LYS A 33 -12.79 -13.51 -33.39
C LYS A 33 -12.78 -13.29 -31.87
N LEU A 34 -11.65 -13.51 -31.21
CA LEU A 34 -11.49 -13.26 -29.77
C LEU A 34 -11.54 -11.78 -29.41
N THR A 35 -10.94 -10.92 -30.25
CA THR A 35 -10.97 -9.47 -30.08
C THR A 35 -12.40 -8.95 -30.14
N ARG A 36 -13.15 -9.40 -31.14
CA ARG A 36 -14.57 -9.04 -31.31
C ARG A 36 -15.43 -9.53 -30.13
N ALA A 37 -15.21 -10.76 -29.66
CA ALA A 37 -15.92 -11.29 -28.50
C ALA A 37 -15.67 -10.47 -27.21
N GLY A 38 -14.44 -9.98 -27.01
CA GLY A 38 -14.09 -9.09 -25.91
C GLY A 38 -14.73 -7.69 -26.04
N ILE A 39 -14.72 -7.10 -27.23
CA ILE A 39 -15.33 -5.78 -27.50
C ILE A 39 -16.86 -5.83 -27.36
N GLU A 40 -17.50 -6.89 -27.85
CA GLU A 40 -18.95 -7.08 -27.78
C GLU A 40 -19.43 -7.53 -26.38
N GLY A 41 -18.51 -7.81 -25.45
CA GLY A 41 -18.82 -8.21 -24.07
C GLY A 41 -19.37 -9.63 -23.94
N THR A 42 -19.20 -10.48 -24.96
CA THR A 42 -19.62 -11.89 -24.94
C THR A 42 -18.59 -12.81 -24.26
N MET A 43 -17.40 -12.29 -23.99
CA MET A 43 -16.34 -12.92 -23.21
C MET A 43 -15.72 -11.89 -22.25
N ASN A 44 -15.21 -12.33 -21.09
CA ASN A 44 -14.49 -11.44 -20.18
C ASN A 44 -13.25 -10.86 -20.88
N TRP A 45 -13.03 -9.54 -20.77
CA TRP A 45 -11.94 -8.85 -21.47
C TRP A 45 -10.55 -9.40 -21.15
N ASN A 46 -10.27 -9.71 -19.88
CA ASN A 46 -8.97 -10.23 -19.46
C ASN A 46 -8.76 -11.66 -19.93
N GLU A 47 -9.84 -12.45 -19.99
CA GLU A 47 -9.82 -13.81 -20.54
C GLU A 47 -9.57 -13.78 -22.06
N ALA A 48 -10.27 -12.91 -22.79
CA ALA A 48 -10.07 -12.73 -24.23
C ALA A 48 -8.66 -12.21 -24.56
N LEU A 49 -8.10 -11.31 -23.74
CA LEU A 49 -6.72 -10.86 -23.88
C LEU A 49 -5.73 -12.00 -23.61
N GLY A 50 -5.91 -12.76 -22.53
CA GLY A 50 -5.06 -13.91 -22.20
C GLY A 50 -5.04 -14.98 -23.30
N GLN A 51 -6.20 -15.31 -23.88
CA GLN A 51 -6.27 -16.27 -24.98
C GLN A 51 -5.59 -15.77 -26.26
N ARG A 52 -5.73 -14.47 -26.59
CA ARG A 52 -5.01 -13.86 -27.71
C ARG A 52 -3.49 -13.89 -27.51
N LEU A 53 -3.03 -13.60 -26.29
CA LEU A 53 -1.61 -13.60 -25.96
C LEU A 53 -1.00 -15.01 -25.96
N GLU A 54 -1.72 -16.02 -25.48
CA GLU A 54 -1.27 -17.42 -25.57
C GLU A 54 -1.11 -17.85 -27.04
N LEU A 55 -2.03 -17.45 -27.91
CA LEU A 55 -1.92 -17.69 -29.35
C LEU A 55 -0.72 -16.98 -29.97
N LEU A 56 -0.28 -15.85 -29.42
CA LEU A 56 0.83 -15.06 -29.96
C LEU A 56 2.17 -15.35 -29.24
N ARG A 57 2.18 -16.23 -28.24
CA ARG A 57 3.39 -16.64 -27.52
C ARG A 57 4.42 -17.26 -28.48
N GLY A 58 5.69 -16.94 -28.25
CA GLY A 58 6.83 -17.45 -29.00
C GLY A 58 7.19 -16.64 -30.25
N ILE A 59 6.43 -15.59 -30.59
CA ILE A 59 6.78 -14.67 -31.68
C ILE A 59 8.08 -13.92 -31.34
N GLU A 60 8.95 -13.79 -32.33
CA GLU A 60 10.23 -13.11 -32.21
C GLU A 60 10.04 -11.60 -32.04
N TYR A 61 10.87 -10.98 -31.20
CA TYR A 61 10.86 -9.56 -30.90
C TYR A 61 10.90 -8.68 -32.16
N GLU A 62 11.68 -9.07 -33.17
CA GLU A 62 11.76 -8.35 -34.45
C GLU A 62 10.42 -8.31 -35.19
N LYS A 63 9.63 -9.39 -35.12
CA LYS A 63 8.28 -9.45 -35.71
C LYS A 63 7.28 -8.62 -34.92
N CYS A 64 7.44 -8.56 -33.59
CA CYS A 64 6.67 -7.63 -32.76
C CYS A 64 6.96 -6.17 -33.14
N LEU A 65 8.22 -5.82 -33.45
CA LEU A 65 8.60 -4.51 -33.97
C LEU A 65 8.08 -4.27 -35.40
N GLU A 66 8.07 -5.28 -36.27
CA GLU A 66 7.51 -5.17 -37.62
C GLU A 66 6.02 -4.81 -37.58
N ALA A 67 5.24 -5.43 -36.68
CA ALA A 67 3.83 -5.11 -36.48
C ALA A 67 3.60 -3.64 -36.13
N THR A 68 4.51 -2.99 -35.38
CA THR A 68 4.38 -1.57 -35.02
C THR A 68 4.37 -0.65 -36.25
N LYS A 69 5.09 -1.03 -37.32
CA LYS A 69 5.22 -0.22 -38.55
C LYS A 69 3.95 -0.23 -39.41
N ALA A 70 3.07 -1.21 -39.19
CA ALA A 70 1.80 -1.31 -39.89
C ALA A 70 0.75 -0.31 -39.36
N LEU A 71 0.88 0.12 -38.10
CA LEU A 71 -0.01 1.10 -37.50
C LEU A 71 0.37 2.51 -37.97
N LYS A 72 -0.62 3.24 -38.46
CA LYS A 72 -0.48 4.62 -38.93
C LYS A 72 -1.12 5.57 -37.94
N LEU A 73 -0.52 6.74 -37.75
CA LEU A 73 -1.16 7.82 -37.00
C LEU A 73 -2.53 8.13 -37.59
N TYR A 74 -3.49 8.41 -36.72
CA TYR A 74 -4.78 8.92 -37.13
C TYR A 74 -4.57 10.29 -37.81
N PRO A 75 -5.23 10.57 -38.95
CA PRO A 75 -5.13 11.88 -39.59
C PRO A 75 -5.41 13.01 -38.59
N GLY A 76 -4.58 14.05 -38.60
CA GLY A 76 -4.72 15.17 -37.67
C GLY A 76 -4.12 14.96 -36.28
N ALA A 77 -3.61 13.78 -35.92
CA ALA A 77 -3.10 13.53 -34.56
C ALA A 77 -1.91 14.42 -34.18
N LYS A 78 -1.04 14.76 -35.14
CA LYS A 78 0.09 15.67 -34.89
C LYS A 78 -0.38 17.10 -34.75
N GLU A 79 -1.24 17.55 -35.65
CA GLU A 79 -1.86 18.88 -35.63
C GLU A 79 -2.65 19.11 -34.34
N PHE A 80 -3.35 18.08 -33.85
CA PHE A 80 -4.05 18.06 -32.58
C PHE A 80 -3.11 18.36 -31.40
N VAL A 81 -2.04 17.56 -31.24
CA VAL A 81 -1.09 17.74 -30.13
C VAL A 81 -0.35 19.08 -30.21
N ASP A 82 0.08 19.47 -31.41
CA ASP A 82 0.77 20.75 -31.62
C ASP A 82 -0.13 21.95 -31.30
N SER A 83 -1.42 21.88 -31.62
CA SER A 83 -2.39 22.95 -31.32
C SER A 83 -2.65 23.06 -29.83
N LEU A 84 -2.89 21.94 -29.13
CA LEU A 84 -3.07 21.94 -27.68
C LEU A 84 -1.87 22.50 -26.91
N ARG A 85 -0.65 22.24 -27.39
CA ARG A 85 0.56 22.82 -26.80
C ARG A 85 0.63 24.33 -26.95
N ARG A 86 0.18 24.89 -28.09
CA ARG A 86 0.14 26.34 -28.31
C ARG A 86 -0.83 27.06 -27.38
N LEU A 87 -1.88 26.38 -26.90
CA LEU A 87 -2.83 26.95 -25.93
C LEU A 87 -2.22 27.26 -24.56
N GLY A 88 -1.05 26.67 -24.26
CA GLY A 88 -0.31 26.84 -23.01
C GLY A 88 -1.01 26.23 -21.80
N ASN A 89 -0.24 25.72 -20.82
CA ASN A 89 -0.78 25.08 -19.61
C ASN A 89 -1.75 23.91 -19.91
N VAL A 90 -1.46 23.13 -20.95
CA VAL A 90 -2.13 21.87 -21.28
C VAL A 90 -1.09 20.75 -21.29
N LYS A 91 -1.38 19.66 -20.60
CA LYS A 91 -0.61 18.42 -20.65
C LYS A 91 -1.37 17.39 -21.48
N VAL A 92 -0.68 16.64 -22.34
CA VAL A 92 -1.30 15.68 -23.25
C VAL A 92 -0.63 14.33 -23.10
N GLY A 93 -1.40 13.26 -22.93
CA GLY A 93 -0.86 11.91 -22.89
C GLY A 93 -1.90 10.84 -23.19
N VAL A 94 -1.42 9.59 -23.19
CA VAL A 94 -2.23 8.42 -23.54
C VAL A 94 -2.32 7.44 -22.37
N ILE A 95 -3.48 6.81 -22.22
CA ILE A 95 -3.72 5.70 -21.29
C ILE A 95 -4.41 4.60 -22.07
N THR A 96 -3.73 3.48 -22.27
CA THR A 96 -4.19 2.47 -23.22
C THR A 96 -3.89 1.05 -22.78
N GLY A 97 -4.76 0.12 -23.18
CA GLY A 97 -4.53 -1.32 -23.05
C GLY A 97 -3.51 -1.87 -24.06
N CYS A 98 -3.04 -1.04 -25.00
CA CYS A 98 -1.97 -1.37 -25.93
C CYS A 98 -0.60 -1.50 -25.22
N PHE A 99 0.46 -1.72 -25.98
CA PHE A 99 1.78 -2.07 -25.44
C PHE A 99 2.84 -0.98 -25.60
N ASP A 100 3.73 -0.86 -24.62
CA ASP A 100 4.79 0.13 -24.58
C ASP A 100 5.72 0.11 -25.81
N ILE A 101 5.95 -1.08 -26.40
CA ILE A 101 6.72 -1.26 -27.63
C ILE A 101 6.21 -0.42 -28.81
N VAL A 102 4.91 -0.11 -28.88
CA VAL A 102 4.30 0.71 -29.94
C VAL A 102 3.92 2.10 -29.45
N VAL A 103 3.51 2.23 -28.19
CA VAL A 103 3.09 3.50 -27.62
C VAL A 103 4.26 4.46 -27.43
N ASN A 104 5.42 3.98 -26.97
CA ASN A 104 6.57 4.85 -26.68
C ASN A 104 7.14 5.55 -27.92
N PRO A 105 7.37 4.87 -29.07
CA PRO A 105 7.80 5.55 -30.28
C PRO A 105 6.82 6.63 -30.76
N VAL A 106 5.50 6.39 -30.65
CA VAL A 106 4.48 7.37 -31.04
C VAL A 106 4.43 8.54 -30.04
N LYS A 107 4.59 8.28 -28.74
CA LYS A 107 4.74 9.31 -27.71
C LYS A 107 5.90 10.23 -28.04
N GLU A 108 7.06 9.71 -28.42
CA GLU A 108 8.21 10.52 -28.82
C GLU A 108 7.94 11.30 -30.11
N GLN A 109 7.34 10.65 -31.12
CA GLN A 109 7.01 11.25 -32.40
C GLN A 109 6.04 12.45 -32.29
N LEU A 110 5.02 12.33 -31.42
CA LEU A 110 4.02 13.39 -31.18
C LEU A 110 4.44 14.34 -30.05
N GLY A 111 5.39 13.93 -29.22
CA GLY A 111 5.81 14.66 -28.02
C GLY A 111 4.77 14.62 -26.89
N LEU A 112 4.14 13.48 -26.63
CA LEU A 112 3.22 13.37 -25.50
C LEU A 112 3.98 13.49 -24.17
N ASP A 113 3.37 14.16 -23.18
CA ASP A 113 3.96 14.37 -21.85
C ASP A 113 4.08 13.06 -21.06
N PHE A 114 3.17 12.10 -21.26
CA PHE A 114 3.16 10.81 -20.57
C PHE A 114 2.49 9.72 -21.43
N ALA A 115 2.75 8.46 -21.11
CA ALA A 115 2.07 7.32 -21.71
C ALA A 115 2.00 6.15 -20.72
N VAL A 116 0.78 5.68 -20.43
CA VAL A 116 0.56 4.49 -19.62
C VAL A 116 0.07 3.37 -20.54
N ALA A 117 0.83 2.29 -20.62
CA ALA A 117 0.57 1.16 -21.50
C ALA A 117 0.97 -0.16 -20.82
N ASN A 118 0.44 -1.29 -21.31
CA ASN A 118 0.87 -2.63 -20.93
C ASN A 118 2.28 -2.92 -21.46
N ARG A 119 2.93 -3.97 -20.97
CA ARG A 119 4.28 -4.34 -21.41
C ARG A 119 4.34 -5.80 -21.85
N LEU A 120 4.93 -6.02 -23.02
CA LEU A 120 5.28 -7.37 -23.48
C LEU A 120 6.56 -7.85 -22.78
N ILE A 121 6.55 -9.09 -22.30
CA ILE A 121 7.68 -9.75 -21.63
C ILE A 121 8.32 -10.74 -22.60
N PHE A 122 9.62 -10.62 -22.79
CA PHE A 122 10.39 -11.44 -23.73
C PHE A 122 11.42 -12.30 -22.99
N ASN A 123 11.57 -13.55 -23.44
CA ASN A 123 12.63 -14.47 -23.00
C ASN A 123 13.39 -14.96 -24.22
N LYS A 124 14.70 -14.68 -24.27
CA LYS A 124 15.58 -14.98 -25.42
C LYS A 124 14.94 -14.52 -26.75
N ASP A 125 14.51 -13.26 -26.76
CA ASP A 125 13.89 -12.57 -27.89
C ASP A 125 12.55 -13.13 -28.38
N LYS A 126 11.90 -13.99 -27.58
CA LYS A 126 10.56 -14.52 -27.88
C LYS A 126 9.55 -14.02 -26.88
N LEU A 127 8.38 -13.62 -27.37
CA LEU A 127 7.27 -13.21 -26.53
C LEU A 127 6.88 -14.36 -25.59
N GLU A 128 6.99 -14.14 -24.29
CA GLU A 128 6.71 -15.14 -23.26
C GLU A 128 5.43 -14.81 -22.50
N ASP A 129 5.30 -13.55 -22.09
CA ASP A 129 4.22 -13.11 -21.22
C ASP A 129 3.90 -11.61 -21.40
N VAL A 130 2.98 -11.08 -20.59
CA VAL A 130 2.61 -9.66 -20.54
C VAL A 130 2.47 -9.19 -19.11
N GLU A 131 3.04 -8.02 -18.81
CA GLU A 131 2.77 -7.27 -17.60
C GLU A 131 1.56 -6.33 -17.87
N LEU A 132 0.42 -6.64 -17.24
CA LEU A 132 -0.80 -5.82 -17.33
C LEU A 132 -0.72 -4.64 -16.37
N ILE A 133 -0.59 -3.45 -16.93
CA ILE A 133 -0.54 -2.15 -16.24
C ILE A 133 -1.88 -1.42 -16.39
N VAL A 134 -2.48 -1.47 -17.58
CA VAL A 134 -3.76 -0.86 -17.93
C VAL A 134 -4.76 -1.96 -18.30
N ASP A 135 -5.75 -2.12 -17.45
CA ASP A 135 -6.92 -2.98 -17.66
C ASP A 135 -8.16 -2.11 -17.95
N ALA A 136 -9.34 -2.46 -17.42
CA ALA A 136 -10.55 -1.65 -17.53
C ALA A 136 -10.52 -0.37 -16.67
N ASN A 137 -9.52 -0.18 -15.80
CA ASN A 137 -9.43 0.93 -14.84
C ASN A 137 -8.70 2.17 -15.41
N LYS A 138 -8.92 2.51 -16.69
CA LYS A 138 -8.27 3.67 -17.33
C LYS A 138 -8.56 4.99 -16.58
N ASP A 139 -9.73 5.08 -15.97
CA ASP A 139 -10.19 6.20 -15.15
C ASP A 139 -9.29 6.44 -13.93
N LEU A 140 -8.82 5.38 -13.28
CA LEU A 140 -7.96 5.48 -12.11
C LEU A 140 -6.54 5.96 -12.49
N HIS A 141 -6.02 5.52 -13.64
CA HIS A 141 -4.77 6.05 -14.20
C HIS A 141 -4.90 7.52 -14.60
N MET A 142 -6.04 7.92 -15.20
CA MET A 142 -6.33 9.32 -15.52
C MET A 142 -6.32 10.18 -14.26
N GLU A 143 -6.94 9.70 -13.16
CA GLU A 143 -6.92 10.38 -11.87
C GLU A 143 -5.50 10.43 -11.24
N CYS A 144 -4.62 9.42 -11.44
CA CYS A 144 -3.20 9.51 -11.03
C CYS A 144 -2.50 10.62 -11.81
N MET A 145 -2.72 10.71 -13.13
CA MET A 145 -2.08 11.72 -13.98
C MET A 145 -2.59 13.14 -13.69
N ALA A 146 -3.89 13.30 -13.47
CA ALA A 146 -4.47 14.57 -13.03
C ALA A 146 -3.82 15.05 -11.74
N ARG A 147 -3.66 14.16 -10.74
CA ARG A 147 -2.96 14.48 -9.49
C ARG A 147 -1.47 14.79 -9.69
N ARG A 148 -0.75 13.99 -10.50
CA ARG A 148 0.67 14.18 -10.80
C ARG A 148 0.94 15.57 -11.37
N PHE A 149 0.07 16.02 -12.28
CA PHE A 149 0.20 17.35 -12.87
C PHE A 149 -0.50 18.43 -12.05
N GLY A 150 -1.20 18.14 -10.95
CA GLY A 150 -1.94 19.15 -10.18
C GLY A 150 -3.12 19.76 -10.96
N VAL A 151 -3.76 18.96 -11.81
CA VAL A 151 -4.96 19.32 -12.57
C VAL A 151 -6.20 18.77 -11.85
N ARG A 152 -7.20 19.63 -11.62
CA ARG A 152 -8.50 19.22 -11.05
C ARG A 152 -9.27 18.40 -12.08
N MET A 153 -10.01 17.38 -11.64
CA MET A 153 -10.77 16.48 -12.54
C MET A 153 -11.72 17.23 -13.48
N GLU A 154 -12.29 18.34 -13.01
CA GLU A 154 -13.16 19.18 -13.82
C GLU A 154 -12.47 19.90 -15.00
N ASN A 155 -11.13 19.97 -14.98
CA ASN A 155 -10.28 20.51 -16.04
C ASN A 155 -9.57 19.38 -16.83
N VAL A 156 -10.02 18.13 -16.67
CA VAL A 156 -9.54 16.98 -17.46
C VAL A 156 -10.45 16.78 -18.66
N ILE A 157 -9.84 16.54 -19.80
CA ILE A 157 -10.49 16.22 -21.07
C ILE A 157 -10.07 14.81 -21.45
N ALA A 158 -11.01 13.93 -21.75
CA ALA A 158 -10.74 12.57 -22.16
C ALA A 158 -11.34 12.29 -23.53
N ILE A 159 -10.60 11.58 -24.38
CA ILE A 159 -11.03 11.15 -25.72
C ILE A 159 -10.84 9.65 -25.86
N GLY A 160 -11.89 8.94 -26.27
CA GLY A 160 -11.90 7.50 -26.45
C GLY A 160 -12.92 7.09 -27.49
N ASP A 161 -12.80 5.86 -27.98
CA ASP A 161 -13.67 5.27 -29.01
C ASP A 161 -14.32 3.95 -28.52
N GLY A 162 -13.72 3.29 -27.53
CA GLY A 162 -14.11 1.96 -27.07
C GLY A 162 -14.96 1.90 -25.80
N ALA A 163 -15.60 0.75 -25.57
CA ALA A 163 -16.38 0.48 -24.35
C ALA A 163 -15.51 0.48 -23.06
N ASN A 164 -14.22 0.15 -23.18
CA ASN A 164 -13.23 0.21 -22.12
C ASN A 164 -12.89 1.65 -21.66
N ASP A 165 -13.27 2.67 -22.43
CA ASP A 165 -13.04 4.08 -22.08
C ASP A 165 -14.16 4.71 -21.25
N VAL A 166 -15.27 3.99 -21.05
CA VAL A 166 -16.47 4.52 -20.36
C VAL A 166 -16.12 5.14 -19.01
N GLY A 167 -15.26 4.50 -18.22
CA GLY A 167 -14.82 5.04 -16.92
C GLY A 167 -14.10 6.37 -17.07
N MET A 168 -13.12 6.44 -17.98
CA MET A 168 -12.32 7.64 -18.21
C MET A 168 -13.16 8.79 -18.77
N ILE A 169 -14.02 8.50 -19.74
CA ILE A 169 -14.91 9.46 -20.40
C ILE A 169 -15.94 10.03 -19.43
N SER A 170 -16.57 9.18 -18.61
CA SER A 170 -17.64 9.60 -17.69
C SER A 170 -17.13 10.46 -16.54
N LYS A 171 -15.90 10.24 -16.07
CA LYS A 171 -15.30 11.00 -14.97
C LYS A 171 -14.61 12.30 -15.39
N ALA A 172 -14.26 12.46 -16.66
CA ALA A 172 -13.59 13.66 -17.15
C ALA A 172 -14.49 14.91 -17.08
N GLY A 173 -13.86 16.05 -16.86
CA GLY A 173 -14.49 17.37 -17.00
C GLY A 173 -15.14 17.56 -18.37
N LEU A 174 -14.51 17.04 -19.42
CA LEU A 174 -15.08 16.88 -20.76
C LEU A 174 -14.72 15.49 -21.32
N GLY A 175 -15.72 14.62 -21.49
CA GLY A 175 -15.55 13.32 -22.14
C GLY A 175 -16.03 13.37 -23.59
N ILE A 176 -15.14 13.10 -24.54
CA ILE A 176 -15.39 13.07 -25.99
C ILE A 176 -15.33 11.63 -26.49
N ALA A 177 -16.43 11.16 -27.07
CA ALA A 177 -16.48 9.90 -27.79
C ALA A 177 -16.15 10.15 -29.28
N PHE A 178 -14.99 9.69 -29.73
CA PHE A 178 -14.50 9.90 -31.10
C PHE A 178 -14.71 8.64 -31.94
N ASN A 179 -15.48 8.73 -33.03
CA ASN A 179 -15.90 7.59 -33.86
C ASN A 179 -16.31 6.34 -33.04
N PRO A 180 -17.16 6.50 -32.02
CA PRO A 180 -17.25 5.51 -30.93
C PRO A 180 -18.04 4.26 -31.26
N ALA A 181 -17.80 3.21 -30.48
CA ALA A 181 -18.71 2.09 -30.34
C ALA A 181 -20.05 2.53 -29.71
N PRO A 182 -21.18 1.87 -30.04
CA PRO A 182 -22.52 2.30 -29.59
C PRO A 182 -22.71 2.43 -28.07
N LEU A 183 -21.91 1.72 -27.26
CA LEU A 183 -22.00 1.79 -25.81
C LEU A 183 -21.42 3.11 -25.27
N LEU A 184 -20.29 3.59 -25.82
CA LEU A 184 -19.57 4.76 -25.30
C LEU A 184 -20.36 6.05 -25.54
N GLU A 185 -21.15 6.11 -26.61
CA GLU A 185 -22.04 7.25 -26.93
C GLU A 185 -22.97 7.63 -25.77
N LYS A 186 -23.38 6.65 -24.95
CA LYS A 186 -24.29 6.88 -23.82
C LYS A 186 -23.64 7.60 -22.64
N TYR A 187 -22.31 7.62 -22.57
CA TYR A 187 -21.55 8.11 -21.42
C TYR A 187 -20.72 9.36 -21.73
N ALA A 188 -20.47 9.65 -23.00
CA ALA A 188 -19.76 10.85 -23.41
C ALA A 188 -20.64 12.08 -23.35
N LYS A 189 -20.02 13.23 -23.04
CA LYS A 189 -20.71 14.54 -23.11
C LYS A 189 -20.87 15.00 -24.54
N VAL A 190 -19.89 14.65 -25.39
CA VAL A 190 -19.87 15.01 -26.80
C VAL A 190 -19.47 13.78 -27.62
N THR A 191 -20.16 13.56 -28.73
CA THR A 191 -19.79 12.55 -29.73
C THR A 191 -19.33 13.25 -30.99
N VAL A 192 -18.15 12.88 -31.48
CA VAL A 192 -17.56 13.41 -32.71
C VAL A 192 -17.38 12.26 -33.69
N ARG A 193 -17.93 12.42 -34.89
CA ARG A 193 -17.71 11.51 -36.02
C ARG A 193 -16.97 12.28 -37.10
N ALA A 194 -15.68 12.00 -37.25
CA ALA A 194 -14.78 12.81 -38.06
C ALA A 194 -13.68 11.94 -38.67
N GLU A 195 -13.16 12.35 -39.83
CA GLU A 195 -12.08 11.63 -40.49
C GLU A 195 -10.70 11.96 -39.89
N ARG A 196 -10.61 13.08 -39.17
CA ARG A 196 -9.39 13.56 -38.52
C ARG A 196 -9.60 13.85 -37.04
N LEU A 197 -8.57 13.62 -36.23
CA LEU A 197 -8.61 13.84 -34.78
C LEU A 197 -8.63 15.34 -34.40
N ASP A 198 -7.97 16.19 -35.19
CA ASP A 198 -7.90 17.64 -34.96
C ASP A 198 -9.25 18.35 -35.11
N GLU A 199 -10.25 17.70 -35.71
CA GLU A 199 -11.63 18.20 -35.75
C GLU A 199 -12.29 18.24 -34.36
N THR A 200 -11.69 17.60 -33.35
CA THR A 200 -12.13 17.73 -31.94
C THR A 200 -11.63 19.01 -31.26
N LEU A 201 -10.64 19.70 -31.84
CA LEU A 201 -10.02 20.89 -31.22
C LEU A 201 -11.00 22.02 -30.93
N PRO A 202 -11.95 22.40 -31.81
CA PRO A 202 -12.84 23.52 -31.53
C PRO A 202 -13.66 23.32 -30.24
N ILE A 203 -14.09 22.08 -29.99
CA ILE A 203 -14.85 21.70 -28.79
C ILE A 203 -13.96 21.83 -27.54
N ILE A 204 -12.70 21.42 -27.65
CA ILE A 204 -11.73 21.48 -26.55
C ILE A 204 -11.34 22.94 -26.24
N GLU A 205 -11.10 23.74 -27.27
CA GLU A 205 -10.76 25.15 -27.15
C GLU A 205 -11.89 25.94 -26.50
N GLU A 206 -13.14 25.72 -26.95
CA GLU A 206 -14.33 26.32 -26.34
C GLU A 206 -14.46 25.94 -24.86
N PHE A 207 -14.33 24.66 -24.52
CA PHE A 207 -14.38 24.19 -23.14
C PHE A 207 -13.29 24.83 -22.26
N ILE A 208 -12.07 24.93 -22.76
CA ILE A 208 -10.94 25.55 -22.05
C ILE A 208 -11.22 27.04 -21.82
N GLU A 209 -11.73 27.75 -22.83
CA GLU A 209 -12.07 29.17 -22.72
C GLU A 209 -13.20 29.42 -21.71
N GLU A 210 -14.28 28.64 -21.76
CA GLU A 210 -15.38 28.74 -20.81
C GLU A 210 -14.90 28.52 -19.37
N ARG A 211 -14.06 27.51 -19.16
CA ARG A 211 -13.47 27.22 -17.85
C ARG A 211 -12.57 28.35 -17.35
N ARG A 212 -11.73 28.92 -18.22
CA ARG A 212 -10.90 30.08 -17.87
C ARG A 212 -11.75 31.28 -17.48
N LYS A 213 -12.83 31.58 -18.21
CA LYS A 213 -13.77 32.67 -17.87
C LYS A 213 -14.49 32.43 -16.54
N GLN A 214 -14.88 31.19 -16.24
CA GLN A 214 -15.49 30.81 -14.95
C GLN A 214 -14.49 30.90 -13.79
N GLU A 215 -13.21 30.61 -14.03
CA GLU A 215 -12.13 30.78 -13.05
C GLU A 215 -11.80 32.26 -12.80
N GLU A 216 -11.87 33.12 -13.82
CA GLU A 216 -11.65 34.58 -13.72
C GLU A 216 -12.82 35.33 -13.04
N GLN A 217 -14.06 34.86 -13.19
CA GLN A 217 -15.24 35.43 -12.53
C GLN A 217 -15.39 35.01 -11.05
N LYS A 218 -14.68 33.97 -10.62
CA LYS A 218 -14.51 33.65 -9.19
C LYS A 218 -13.42 34.57 -8.62
N SER A 219 -13.84 35.55 -7.80
CA SER A 219 -13.02 36.51 -7.03
C SER A 219 -11.70 35.89 -6.50
N PRO A 220 -10.58 36.64 -6.39
CA PRO A 220 -9.21 36.10 -6.22
C PRO A 220 -8.88 35.58 -4.80
N ASP A 221 -9.75 34.76 -4.20
CA ASP A 221 -9.51 34.12 -2.90
C ASP A 221 -9.23 32.60 -2.99
N SER A 222 -9.06 32.05 -4.21
CA SER A 222 -8.82 30.60 -4.40
C SER A 222 -7.37 30.22 -4.64
N SER A 223 -6.41 30.97 -4.10
CA SER A 223 -5.01 30.54 -3.94
C SER A 223 -4.71 29.98 -2.54
N LYS A 224 -5.68 29.30 -1.91
CA LYS A 224 -5.38 28.43 -0.75
C LYS A 224 -4.59 27.20 -1.22
N LYS A 225 -3.29 27.38 -1.47
CA LYS A 225 -2.31 26.34 -1.16
C LYS A 225 -2.61 25.85 0.26
N MET A 226 -2.84 24.55 0.44
CA MET A 226 -3.24 23.94 1.71
C MET A 226 -2.24 24.27 2.83
N LYS A 227 -2.55 25.24 3.68
CA LYS A 227 -1.75 25.62 4.86
C LYS A 227 -2.19 24.82 6.11
N ALA A 228 -2.23 23.50 6.03
CA ALA A 228 -2.44 22.72 7.25
C ALA A 228 -1.15 22.72 8.08
N LYS A 229 -1.26 23.07 9.37
CA LYS A 229 -0.13 23.14 10.29
C LYS A 229 0.09 21.79 10.95
N VAL A 230 1.30 21.25 10.86
CA VAL A 230 1.67 19.94 11.40
C VAL A 230 2.64 20.13 12.56
N LEU A 231 2.37 19.51 13.70
CA LEU A 231 3.30 19.43 14.82
C LEU A 231 3.85 18.00 14.95
N VAL A 232 5.16 17.84 14.79
CA VAL A 232 5.87 16.58 15.04
C VAL A 232 6.37 16.59 16.49
N CYS A 233 5.82 15.72 17.33
CA CYS A 233 6.09 15.68 18.77
C CYS A 233 7.14 14.64 19.17
N ASP A 234 7.43 13.69 18.30
CA ASP A 234 8.43 12.65 18.50
C ASP A 234 9.31 12.53 17.25
N ALA A 235 10.57 12.13 17.42
CA ALA A 235 11.51 12.04 16.30
C ALA A 235 11.04 11.03 15.23
N ILE A 236 10.83 11.51 14.01
CA ILE A 236 10.57 10.69 12.81
C ILE A 236 11.68 10.92 11.79
N GLU A 237 11.84 10.00 10.84
CA GLU A 237 12.82 10.14 9.78
C GLU A 237 12.52 11.35 8.87
N PRO A 238 13.53 12.07 8.35
CA PRO A 238 13.35 13.30 7.59
C PRO A 238 12.49 13.16 6.31
N GLU A 239 12.44 11.97 5.71
CA GLU A 239 11.71 11.71 4.47
C GLU A 239 10.22 12.06 4.57
N GLY A 240 9.56 11.69 5.68
CA GLY A 240 8.15 12.03 5.89
C GLY A 240 7.92 13.52 6.06
N ILE A 241 8.82 14.23 6.73
CA ILE A 241 8.76 15.69 6.90
C ILE A 241 8.87 16.38 5.53
N LYS A 242 9.88 15.99 4.73
CA LYS A 242 10.08 16.53 3.38
C LYS A 242 8.86 16.30 2.49
N ILE A 243 8.24 15.12 2.55
CA ILE A 243 7.01 14.82 1.80
C ILE A 243 5.89 15.78 2.20
N LEU A 244 5.67 16.04 3.49
CA LEU A 244 4.65 16.98 3.94
C LEU A 244 4.94 18.42 3.47
N GLU A 245 6.18 18.88 3.59
CA GLU A 245 6.59 20.21 3.14
C GLU A 245 6.41 20.39 1.62
N LEU A 246 6.76 19.37 0.82
CA LEU A 246 6.55 19.36 -0.63
C LEU A 246 5.07 19.49 -1.01
N TYR A 247 4.17 18.96 -0.19
CA TYR A 247 2.72 19.07 -0.37
C TYR A 247 2.13 20.34 0.27
N GLY A 248 2.98 21.28 0.72
CA GLY A 248 2.59 22.60 1.19
C GLY A 248 2.21 22.70 2.67
N PHE A 249 2.37 21.62 3.44
CA PHE A 249 2.12 21.64 4.88
C PHE A 249 3.18 22.47 5.62
N GLU A 250 2.76 23.21 6.65
CA GLU A 250 3.66 23.95 7.52
C GLU A 250 4.06 23.05 8.70
N VAL A 251 5.25 22.45 8.62
CA VAL A 251 5.71 21.48 9.62
C VAL A 251 6.55 22.15 10.70
N THR A 252 6.10 22.06 11.95
CA THR A 252 6.89 22.40 13.14
C THR A 252 7.41 21.11 13.78
N ASN A 253 8.73 20.96 13.87
CA ASN A 253 9.36 19.78 14.47
C ASN A 253 9.83 20.05 15.90
N LYS A 254 9.14 19.47 16.90
CA LYS A 254 9.46 19.55 18.33
C LYS A 254 9.48 18.14 18.95
N PRO A 255 10.46 17.29 18.58
CA PRO A 255 10.47 15.86 18.94
C PRO A 255 10.65 15.56 20.43
N GLN A 256 10.94 16.59 21.23
CA GLN A 256 11.14 16.52 22.68
C GLN A 256 10.07 17.31 23.46
N ILE A 257 9.01 17.78 22.80
CA ILE A 257 7.96 18.56 23.45
C ILE A 257 7.40 17.81 24.66
N LEU A 258 7.24 18.54 25.77
CA LEU A 258 6.68 18.01 27.01
C LEU A 258 5.16 18.10 27.00
N HIS A 259 4.51 17.29 27.85
CA HIS A 259 3.04 17.21 27.91
C HIS A 259 2.38 18.58 28.14
N GLU A 260 2.88 19.35 29.11
CA GLU A 260 2.34 20.68 29.44
C GLU A 260 2.56 21.72 28.35
N GLU A 261 3.66 21.63 27.59
CA GLU A 261 3.94 22.51 26.46
C GLU A 261 3.04 22.16 25.27
N LEU A 262 2.92 20.85 24.98
CA LEU A 262 2.03 20.35 23.95
C LEU A 262 0.58 20.80 24.20
N LYS A 263 0.10 20.71 25.44
CA LYS A 263 -1.24 21.15 25.84
C LYS A 263 -1.48 22.64 25.54
N LYS A 264 -0.46 23.49 25.68
CA LYS A 264 -0.58 24.94 25.44
C LYS A 264 -0.60 25.30 23.95
N GLU A 265 0.13 24.56 23.12
CA GLU A 265 0.34 24.93 21.72
C GLU A 265 -0.47 24.11 20.72
N VAL A 266 -0.99 22.92 21.09
CA VAL A 266 -1.69 22.00 20.18
C VAL A 266 -2.90 22.66 19.47
N ALA A 267 -3.50 23.69 20.07
CA ALA A 267 -4.58 24.47 19.46
C ALA A 267 -4.17 25.15 18.13
N ASN A 268 -2.86 25.36 17.90
CA ASN A 268 -2.34 26.03 16.71
C ASN A 268 -2.14 25.10 15.51
N TYR A 269 -2.43 23.80 15.65
CA TYR A 269 -2.09 22.78 14.66
C TYR A 269 -3.33 22.01 14.18
N ASP A 270 -3.33 21.64 12.91
CA ASP A 270 -4.33 20.78 12.27
C ASP A 270 -3.97 19.30 12.41
N VAL A 271 -2.68 18.99 12.47
CA VAL A 271 -2.16 17.62 12.48
C VAL A 271 -1.13 17.47 13.59
N LEU A 272 -1.23 16.36 14.33
CA LEU A 272 -0.25 15.95 15.32
C LEU A 272 0.43 14.66 14.87
N ILE A 273 1.76 14.65 14.74
CA ILE A 273 2.54 13.42 14.52
C ILE A 273 3.21 13.01 15.83
N VAL A 274 2.98 11.75 16.23
CA VAL A 274 3.54 11.15 17.45
C VAL A 274 4.16 9.78 17.18
N ARG A 275 4.90 9.27 18.15
CA ARG A 275 5.39 7.89 18.23
C ARG A 275 4.95 7.26 19.55
N SER A 276 5.82 6.54 20.26
CA SER A 276 5.49 5.81 21.49
C SER A 276 5.59 6.66 22.76
N ARG A 277 6.45 7.69 22.74
CA ARG A 277 6.75 8.54 23.90
C ARG A 277 5.62 9.51 24.21
N THR A 278 5.22 10.34 23.23
CA THR A 278 4.19 11.36 23.45
C THR A 278 2.83 10.71 23.68
N LYS A 279 2.19 10.96 24.84
CA LYS A 279 0.85 10.47 25.14
C LYS A 279 -0.20 11.52 24.76
N VAL A 280 -1.11 11.16 23.86
CA VAL A 280 -2.19 12.02 23.35
C VAL A 280 -3.47 11.71 24.12
N THR A 281 -3.51 12.21 25.36
CA THR A 281 -4.61 11.98 26.31
C THR A 281 -5.82 12.85 25.97
N ARG A 282 -6.96 12.63 26.68
CA ARG A 282 -8.16 13.48 26.57
C ARG A 282 -7.86 14.97 26.75
N GLU A 283 -6.92 15.31 27.63
CA GLU A 283 -6.54 16.70 27.88
C GLU A 283 -5.88 17.34 26.66
N ILE A 284 -4.95 16.64 26.00
CA ILE A 284 -4.28 17.11 24.77
C ILE A 284 -5.30 17.25 23.64
N ILE A 285 -6.12 16.23 23.43
CA ILE A 285 -7.18 16.24 22.41
C ILE A 285 -8.17 17.39 22.70
N GLY A 286 -8.44 17.67 23.98
CA GLY A 286 -9.31 18.78 24.42
C GLY A 286 -8.77 20.17 24.16
N ALA A 287 -7.46 20.33 24.29
CA ALA A 287 -6.80 21.59 23.96
C ALA A 287 -6.69 21.81 22.44
N GLY A 288 -6.65 20.75 21.64
CA GLY A 288 -6.48 20.79 20.18
C GLY A 288 -7.73 21.24 19.40
N ARG A 289 -8.15 22.51 19.57
CA ARG A 289 -9.39 23.04 18.95
C ARG A 289 -9.43 22.95 17.42
N ASN A 290 -8.28 23.05 16.76
CA ASN A 290 -8.16 22.98 15.29
C ASN A 290 -7.70 21.60 14.81
N LEU A 291 -7.46 20.66 15.72
CA LEU A 291 -6.88 19.37 15.40
C LEU A 291 -7.86 18.56 14.57
N LYS A 292 -7.39 18.02 13.44
CA LYS A 292 -8.17 17.19 12.50
C LYS A 292 -7.62 15.78 12.43
N VAL A 293 -6.31 15.62 12.57
CA VAL A 293 -5.63 14.32 12.44
C VAL A 293 -4.60 14.14 13.56
N ILE A 294 -4.64 12.96 14.20
CA ILE A 294 -3.57 12.46 15.05
C ILE A 294 -2.94 11.27 14.33
N ALA A 295 -1.65 11.37 14.05
CA ALA A 295 -0.94 10.44 13.20
C ALA A 295 0.20 9.78 13.98
N ARG A 296 0.16 8.46 14.16
CA ARG A 296 1.22 7.70 14.83
C ARG A 296 2.17 7.04 13.83
N ALA A 297 3.44 7.45 13.86
CA ALA A 297 4.52 6.79 13.11
C ALA A 297 4.94 5.49 13.83
N GLY A 298 4.11 4.45 13.71
CA GLY A 298 4.31 3.14 14.33
C GLY A 298 3.09 2.22 14.18
N GLY A 299 3.19 1.02 14.73
CA GLY A 299 2.20 -0.04 14.50
C GLY A 299 0.88 0.06 15.26
N GLY A 300 0.91 0.59 16.48
CA GLY A 300 -0.27 0.72 17.35
C GLY A 300 -0.72 2.14 17.57
N VAL A 301 -1.75 2.32 18.42
CA VAL A 301 -2.31 3.62 18.82
C VAL A 301 -2.55 3.73 20.33
N ASP A 302 -1.92 2.86 21.13
CA ASP A 302 -2.12 2.69 22.58
C ASP A 302 -1.84 3.95 23.43
N ASN A 303 -1.05 4.88 22.90
CA ASN A 303 -0.73 6.16 23.53
C ASN A 303 -1.70 7.29 23.13
N ILE A 304 -2.78 6.98 22.41
CA ILE A 304 -3.78 7.92 21.92
C ILE A 304 -5.13 7.47 22.47
N ASP A 305 -5.89 8.41 23.05
CA ASP A 305 -7.29 8.15 23.38
C ASP A 305 -8.14 8.22 22.09
N VAL A 306 -8.15 7.11 21.34
CA VAL A 306 -8.81 7.00 20.03
C VAL A 306 -10.30 7.25 20.13
N GLU A 307 -10.97 6.66 21.12
CA GLU A 307 -12.41 6.81 21.32
C GLU A 307 -12.78 8.29 21.52
N TYR A 308 -11.98 9.02 22.29
CA TYR A 308 -12.22 10.43 22.52
C TYR A 308 -11.86 11.31 21.31
N ALA A 309 -10.81 10.97 20.56
CA ALA A 309 -10.48 11.63 19.30
C ALA A 309 -11.62 11.48 18.28
N GLU A 310 -12.15 10.27 18.10
CA GLU A 310 -13.24 9.98 17.19
C GLU A 310 -14.53 10.72 17.58
N LYS A 311 -14.88 10.75 18.88
CA LYS A 311 -16.02 11.55 19.39
C LYS A 311 -15.90 13.04 19.09
N ARG A 312 -14.69 13.55 18.88
CA ARG A 312 -14.41 14.94 18.48
C ARG A 312 -14.31 15.14 16.96
N GLY A 313 -14.51 14.10 16.16
CA GLY A 313 -14.33 14.15 14.70
C GLY A 313 -12.86 14.21 14.27
N ILE A 314 -11.92 13.85 15.15
CA ILE A 314 -10.49 13.84 14.88
C ILE A 314 -10.11 12.45 14.40
N LYS A 315 -9.56 12.34 13.18
CA LYS A 315 -9.14 11.06 12.62
C LYS A 315 -7.82 10.61 13.25
N VAL A 316 -7.74 9.33 13.61
CA VAL A 316 -6.50 8.70 14.07
C VAL A 316 -5.96 7.78 12.98
N VAL A 317 -4.73 7.99 12.56
CA VAL A 317 -4.05 7.17 11.54
C VAL A 317 -2.73 6.63 12.09
N CYS A 318 -2.33 5.43 11.68
CA CYS A 318 -1.05 4.82 12.08
C CYS A 318 -0.36 4.12 10.91
N ALA A 319 0.96 3.93 11.00
CA ALA A 319 1.77 3.24 10.00
C ALA A 319 1.89 1.72 10.28
N SER A 320 0.76 1.04 10.45
CA SER A 320 0.68 -0.39 10.83
C SER A 320 1.50 -1.32 9.94
N GLU A 321 1.50 -1.07 8.64
CA GLU A 321 2.13 -1.87 7.60
C GLU A 321 3.65 -1.70 7.56
N ALA A 322 4.16 -0.54 7.98
CA ALA A 322 5.59 -0.22 7.87
C ALA A 322 6.46 -1.04 8.84
N VAL A 323 5.87 -1.57 9.92
CA VAL A 323 6.59 -2.28 10.98
C VAL A 323 6.47 -3.80 10.89
N VAL A 324 5.65 -4.32 9.97
CA VAL A 324 5.27 -5.75 9.93
C VAL A 324 6.49 -6.66 9.81
N ASN A 325 7.36 -6.38 8.84
CA ASN A 325 8.55 -7.20 8.60
C ASN A 325 9.51 -7.17 9.79
N ALA A 326 9.81 -5.98 10.31
CA ALA A 326 10.74 -5.82 11.43
C ALA A 326 10.29 -6.58 12.68
N VAL A 327 9.00 -6.50 13.04
CA VAL A 327 8.47 -7.20 14.22
C VAL A 327 8.44 -8.72 14.00
N ALA A 328 8.06 -9.16 12.79
CA ALA A 328 8.05 -10.58 12.45
C ALA A 328 9.46 -11.18 12.48
N GLU A 329 10.45 -10.48 11.91
CA GLU A 329 11.85 -10.87 11.94
C GLU A 329 12.41 -10.92 13.37
N LEU A 330 12.10 -9.92 14.21
CA LEU A 330 12.48 -9.97 15.62
C LEU A 330 11.85 -11.17 16.33
N THR A 331 10.58 -11.46 16.06
CA THR A 331 9.87 -12.61 16.66
C THR A 331 10.56 -13.93 16.30
N ILE A 332 10.94 -14.12 15.03
CA ILE A 332 11.71 -15.29 14.58
C ILE A 332 13.12 -15.31 15.18
N GLY A 333 13.79 -14.15 15.29
CA GLY A 333 15.09 -14.03 15.94
C GLY A 333 15.04 -14.43 17.42
N LEU A 334 13.99 -14.01 18.14
CA LEU A 334 13.73 -14.39 19.52
C LEU A 334 13.39 -15.88 19.66
N LEU A 335 12.62 -16.44 18.72
CA LEU A 335 12.35 -17.88 18.63
C LEU A 335 13.66 -18.69 18.53
N ILE A 336 14.54 -18.33 17.59
CA ILE A 336 15.84 -18.98 17.42
C ILE A 336 16.71 -18.79 18.68
N SER A 337 16.66 -17.60 19.28
CA SER A 337 17.42 -17.27 20.49
C SER A 337 16.99 -18.10 21.69
N LEU A 338 15.69 -18.38 21.85
CA LEU A 338 15.17 -19.31 22.84
C LEU A 338 15.64 -20.74 22.53
N ALA A 339 15.50 -21.18 21.28
CA ALA A 339 15.84 -22.53 20.87
C ALA A 339 17.31 -22.88 21.09
N ARG A 340 18.20 -21.89 20.96
CA ARG A 340 19.66 -22.07 20.98
C ARG A 340 20.35 -21.38 22.16
N GLN A 341 19.59 -20.78 23.06
CA GLN A 341 20.10 -20.03 24.23
C GLN A 341 21.16 -18.97 23.86
N ILE A 342 20.97 -18.28 22.73
CA ILE A 342 21.99 -17.39 22.15
C ILE A 342 22.46 -16.31 23.13
N PRO A 343 21.56 -15.57 23.83
CA PRO A 343 22.00 -14.52 24.75
C PRO A 343 22.83 -15.05 25.93
N ARG A 344 22.51 -16.25 26.43
CA ARG A 344 23.29 -16.91 27.49
C ARG A 344 24.68 -17.29 27.00
N ALA A 345 24.77 -17.86 25.80
CA ALA A 345 26.03 -18.24 25.17
C ALA A 345 26.92 -17.02 24.90
N ASP A 346 26.37 -15.96 24.30
CA ASP A 346 27.07 -14.69 24.04
C ASP A 346 27.59 -14.04 25.33
N ASN A 347 26.73 -13.94 26.36
CA ASN A 347 27.13 -13.39 27.65
C ASN A 347 28.26 -14.22 28.30
N ALA A 348 28.22 -15.55 28.22
CA ALA A 348 29.28 -16.38 28.78
C ALA A 348 30.62 -16.15 28.05
N MET A 349 30.61 -16.11 26.72
CA MET A 349 31.81 -15.85 25.91
C MET A 349 32.43 -14.48 26.19
N LYS A 350 31.60 -13.42 26.30
CA LYS A 350 32.06 -12.07 26.67
C LYS A 350 32.68 -12.00 28.07
N ASN A 351 32.29 -12.91 28.96
CA ASN A 351 32.85 -13.05 30.31
C ASN A 351 33.97 -14.10 30.39
N GLY A 352 34.53 -14.54 29.24
CA GLY A 352 35.64 -15.50 29.21
C GLY A 352 35.28 -16.92 29.66
N ARG A 353 33.99 -17.29 29.66
CA ARG A 353 33.52 -18.61 30.08
C ARG A 353 33.12 -19.47 28.88
N TRP A 354 33.74 -20.65 28.77
CA TRP A 354 33.40 -21.65 27.76
C TRP A 354 32.38 -22.67 28.29
N ILE A 355 31.09 -22.39 28.12
CA ILE A 355 29.99 -23.17 28.71
C ILE A 355 29.35 -24.19 27.75
N LYS A 356 30.11 -24.72 26.78
CA LYS A 356 29.57 -25.61 25.74
C LYS A 356 28.74 -26.77 26.31
N ASN A 357 29.21 -27.37 27.40
CA ASN A 357 28.56 -28.53 28.01
C ASN A 357 27.32 -28.19 28.86
N GLU A 358 27.05 -26.89 29.12
CA GLU A 358 25.84 -26.42 29.81
C GLU A 358 24.73 -25.98 28.84
N LEU A 359 25.04 -25.94 27.54
CA LEU A 359 24.14 -25.47 26.50
C LEU A 359 23.60 -26.67 25.72
N GLU A 360 22.30 -26.91 25.87
CA GLU A 360 21.55 -27.86 25.05
C GLU A 360 20.35 -27.13 24.45
N GLY A 361 20.34 -27.06 23.11
CA GLY A 361 19.27 -26.42 22.35
C GLY A 361 18.34 -27.44 21.73
N TRP A 362 17.36 -26.95 20.99
CA TRP A 362 16.42 -27.78 20.24
C TRP A 362 16.22 -27.25 18.82
N GLU A 363 15.82 -28.14 17.91
CA GLU A 363 15.54 -27.79 16.52
C GLU A 363 14.08 -27.35 16.36
N LEU A 364 13.87 -26.32 15.52
CA LEU A 364 12.54 -25.82 15.16
C LEU A 364 11.78 -26.83 14.28
N ASN A 365 12.49 -27.61 13.46
CA ASN A 365 11.92 -28.57 12.52
C ASN A 365 10.95 -29.54 13.22
N GLY A 366 9.72 -29.62 12.71
CA GLY A 366 8.66 -30.49 13.22
C GLY A 366 7.99 -30.04 14.53
N LYS A 367 8.50 -28.99 15.20
CA LYS A 367 7.86 -28.40 16.38
C LYS A 367 6.59 -27.64 16.00
N THR A 368 5.68 -27.52 16.95
CA THR A 368 4.41 -26.83 16.79
C THR A 368 4.51 -25.39 17.29
N LEU A 369 4.33 -24.43 16.38
CA LEU A 369 4.21 -23.00 16.69
C LEU A 369 2.73 -22.61 16.74
N GLY A 370 2.26 -22.21 17.92
CA GLY A 370 0.97 -21.58 18.13
C GLY A 370 1.07 -20.07 17.97
N ILE A 371 0.29 -19.51 17.07
CA ILE A 371 0.20 -18.07 16.81
C ILE A 371 -1.17 -17.57 17.30
N ILE A 372 -1.15 -16.73 18.33
CA ILE A 372 -2.35 -16.06 18.86
C ILE A 372 -2.42 -14.68 18.23
N GLY A 373 -3.40 -14.47 17.34
CA GLY A 373 -3.53 -13.28 16.52
C GLY A 373 -2.93 -13.45 15.12
N CYS A 374 -3.80 -13.47 14.11
CA CYS A 374 -3.52 -13.66 12.69
C CYS A 374 -3.68 -12.36 11.88
N GLY A 375 -3.31 -11.22 12.49
CA GLY A 375 -3.13 -9.96 11.77
C GLY A 375 -1.88 -9.99 10.87
N LYS A 376 -1.51 -8.85 10.27
CA LYS A 376 -0.38 -8.74 9.34
C LYS A 376 0.94 -9.33 9.88
N ILE A 377 1.23 -9.09 11.17
CA ILE A 377 2.45 -9.61 11.83
C ILE A 377 2.36 -11.13 12.02
N GLY A 378 1.27 -11.64 12.58
CA GLY A 378 1.09 -13.08 12.78
C GLY A 378 1.11 -13.87 11.47
N GLN A 379 0.52 -13.31 10.40
CA GLN A 379 0.61 -13.88 9.05
C GLN A 379 2.05 -13.96 8.55
N LYS A 380 2.82 -12.88 8.73
CA LYS A 380 4.24 -12.85 8.32
C LYS A 380 5.08 -13.83 9.14
N VAL A 381 4.83 -13.95 10.45
CA VAL A 381 5.49 -14.93 11.32
C VAL A 381 5.17 -16.36 10.88
N ALA A 382 3.92 -16.68 10.55
CA ALA A 382 3.53 -17.99 10.01
C ALA A 382 4.30 -18.32 8.71
N GLN A 383 4.36 -17.38 7.78
CA GLN A 383 5.10 -17.55 6.52
C GLN A 383 6.60 -17.82 6.75
N LEU A 384 7.23 -17.10 7.68
CA LEU A 384 8.64 -17.31 8.03
C LEU A 384 8.85 -18.64 8.77
N ALA A 385 7.95 -19.00 9.69
CA ALA A 385 8.01 -20.25 10.43
C ALA A 385 7.87 -21.49 9.53
N LYS A 386 7.10 -21.37 8.44
CA LYS A 386 6.98 -22.44 7.43
C LYS A 386 8.33 -22.83 6.83
N ALA A 387 9.23 -21.87 6.61
CA ALA A 387 10.57 -22.12 6.06
C ALA A 387 11.44 -22.99 6.99
N PHE A 388 11.12 -23.04 8.29
CA PHE A 388 11.78 -23.93 9.27
C PHE A 388 11.08 -25.29 9.42
N ASN A 389 10.09 -25.60 8.57
CA ASN A 389 9.28 -26.82 8.64
C ASN A 389 8.58 -27.02 9.99
N MET A 390 8.11 -25.91 10.59
CA MET A 390 7.28 -25.97 11.80
C MET A 390 5.82 -26.29 11.45
N LYS A 391 5.10 -26.94 12.38
CA LYS A 391 3.65 -27.10 12.31
C LYS A 391 3.01 -25.84 12.86
N ILE A 392 2.18 -25.15 12.07
CA ILE A 392 1.64 -23.84 12.46
C ILE A 392 0.18 -23.98 12.84
N LEU A 393 -0.15 -23.62 14.08
CA LEU A 393 -1.51 -23.50 14.60
C LEU A 393 -1.82 -22.02 14.80
N ILE A 394 -2.98 -21.58 14.37
CA ILE A 394 -3.43 -20.19 14.47
C ILE A 394 -4.71 -20.14 15.28
N SER A 395 -4.83 -19.17 16.18
CA SER A 395 -6.09 -18.82 16.81
C SER A 395 -6.31 -17.31 16.69
N ASP A 396 -7.44 -16.92 16.11
CA ASP A 396 -7.87 -15.53 15.96
C ASP A 396 -9.41 -15.49 16.02
N ILE A 397 -9.96 -14.35 16.42
CA ILE A 397 -11.41 -14.09 16.43
C ILE A 397 -11.97 -13.92 15.01
N ASN A 398 -11.12 -13.48 14.07
CA ASN A 398 -11.43 -13.35 12.66
C ASN A 398 -10.88 -14.56 11.92
N CYS A 399 -11.70 -15.14 11.05
CA CYS A 399 -11.27 -16.26 10.22
C CYS A 399 -10.24 -15.76 9.17
N PRO A 400 -8.98 -16.25 9.18
CA PRO A 400 -8.02 -15.93 8.12
C PRO A 400 -8.49 -16.50 6.78
N SER A 401 -8.03 -15.93 5.66
CA SER A 401 -8.44 -16.44 4.35
C SER A 401 -7.97 -17.89 4.14
N PRO A 402 -8.80 -18.75 3.51
CA PRO A 402 -8.41 -20.12 3.19
C PRO A 402 -7.13 -20.21 2.36
N ASP A 403 -6.91 -19.24 1.47
CA ASP A 403 -5.71 -19.16 0.65
C ASP A 403 -4.45 -18.91 1.49
N PHE A 404 -4.52 -17.98 2.44
CA PHE A 404 -3.41 -17.73 3.37
C PHE A 404 -3.09 -18.98 4.21
N LEU A 405 -4.11 -19.67 4.76
CA LEU A 405 -3.89 -20.88 5.56
C LEU A 405 -3.17 -21.97 4.75
N ARG A 406 -3.60 -22.18 3.50
CA ARG A 406 -2.97 -23.14 2.58
C ARG A 406 -1.54 -22.74 2.22
N GLU A 407 -1.32 -21.47 1.88
CA GLU A 407 0.01 -20.94 1.53
C GLU A 407 0.98 -21.00 2.71
N ALA A 408 0.53 -20.67 3.92
CA ALA A 408 1.33 -20.75 5.13
C ALA A 408 1.51 -22.18 5.66
N GLY A 409 0.72 -23.15 5.18
CA GLY A 409 0.66 -24.49 5.78
C GLY A 409 0.17 -24.45 7.23
N ALA A 410 -0.72 -23.50 7.52
CA ALA A 410 -1.22 -23.22 8.86
C ALA A 410 -2.65 -23.76 9.03
N GLN A 411 -2.98 -24.17 10.25
CA GLN A 411 -4.31 -24.62 10.62
C GLN A 411 -4.94 -23.64 11.60
N LEU A 412 -6.13 -23.13 11.28
CA LEU A 412 -6.96 -22.39 12.23
C LEU A 412 -7.57 -23.38 13.25
N VAL A 413 -7.36 -23.12 14.54
CA VAL A 413 -7.87 -23.95 15.64
C VAL A 413 -8.40 -23.09 16.78
N PRO A 414 -9.30 -23.62 17.62
CA PRO A 414 -9.70 -22.95 18.85
C PRO A 414 -8.51 -22.71 19.79
N MET A 415 -8.59 -21.66 20.61
CA MET A 415 -7.52 -21.28 21.55
C MET A 415 -7.09 -22.45 22.45
N ASP A 416 -8.04 -23.16 23.06
CA ASP A 416 -7.75 -24.28 23.96
C ASP A 416 -6.97 -25.41 23.25
N GLU A 417 -7.22 -25.63 21.97
CA GLU A 417 -6.48 -26.60 21.17
C GLU A 417 -5.06 -26.12 20.88
N LEU A 418 -4.90 -24.84 20.52
CA LEU A 418 -3.60 -24.20 20.30
C LEU A 418 -2.73 -24.32 21.55
N LEU A 419 -3.26 -23.95 22.73
CA LEU A 419 -2.53 -23.99 24.00
C LEU A 419 -2.00 -25.40 24.30
N LYS A 420 -2.86 -26.42 24.15
CA LYS A 420 -2.52 -27.82 24.45
C LYS A 420 -1.52 -28.44 23.48
N LYS A 421 -1.51 -28.00 22.21
CA LYS A 421 -0.70 -28.63 21.15
C LYS A 421 0.59 -27.90 20.83
N SER A 422 0.75 -26.65 21.22
CA SER A 422 1.93 -25.84 20.89
C SER A 422 3.15 -26.18 21.74
N ASP A 423 4.30 -26.26 21.10
CA ASP A 423 5.61 -26.32 21.79
C ASP A 423 6.12 -24.89 22.07
N ILE A 424 5.75 -23.96 21.19
CA ILE A 424 6.03 -22.53 21.31
C ILE A 424 4.76 -21.74 21.01
N ILE A 425 4.48 -20.70 21.79
CA ILE A 425 3.36 -19.79 21.59
C ILE A 425 3.89 -18.37 21.36
N THR A 426 3.39 -17.69 20.34
CA THR A 426 3.68 -16.27 20.09
C THR A 426 2.41 -15.44 19.97
N LEU A 427 2.45 -14.22 20.50
CA LEU A 427 1.31 -13.33 20.59
C LEU A 427 1.45 -12.12 19.67
N HIS A 428 0.41 -11.87 18.88
CA HIS A 428 0.30 -10.77 17.91
C HIS A 428 -1.09 -10.13 17.94
N VAL A 429 -1.60 -9.86 19.13
CA VAL A 429 -2.92 -9.25 19.36
C VAL A 429 -2.80 -7.78 19.79
N PRO A 430 -3.80 -6.92 19.49
CA PRO A 430 -3.88 -5.59 20.09
C PRO A 430 -4.18 -5.69 21.59
N LEU A 431 -3.92 -4.62 22.35
CA LEU A 431 -4.40 -4.50 23.72
C LEU A 431 -5.83 -3.94 23.73
N THR A 432 -6.75 -4.73 24.26
CA THR A 432 -8.19 -4.46 24.35
C THR A 432 -8.68 -5.00 25.69
N PRO A 433 -9.90 -4.64 26.14
CA PRO A 433 -10.49 -5.26 27.34
C PRO A 433 -10.54 -6.79 27.27
N GLN A 434 -10.69 -7.37 26.07
CA GLN A 434 -10.77 -8.82 25.85
C GLN A 434 -9.39 -9.50 25.84
N THR A 435 -8.34 -8.77 25.46
CA THR A 435 -6.97 -9.31 25.38
C THR A 435 -6.11 -8.96 26.60
N TYR A 436 -6.57 -8.07 27.46
CA TYR A 436 -5.94 -7.76 28.75
C TYR A 436 -5.92 -8.98 29.65
N ASN A 437 -4.72 -9.39 30.08
CA ASN A 437 -4.47 -10.61 30.86
C ASN A 437 -5.09 -11.89 30.28
N MET A 438 -5.26 -11.95 28.94
CA MET A 438 -5.87 -13.12 28.30
C MET A 438 -5.04 -14.39 28.47
N ILE A 439 -3.73 -14.28 28.70
CA ILE A 439 -2.89 -15.39 29.15
C ILE A 439 -2.68 -15.26 30.66
N GLY A 440 -3.58 -15.88 31.43
CA GLY A 440 -3.50 -15.97 32.89
C GLY A 440 -3.07 -17.36 33.39
N GLU A 441 -3.23 -17.60 34.70
CA GLU A 441 -2.92 -18.91 35.31
C GLU A 441 -3.70 -20.06 34.66
N ARG A 442 -4.98 -19.82 34.31
CA ARG A 442 -5.84 -20.81 33.65
C ARG A 442 -5.27 -21.24 32.31
N GLU A 443 -4.93 -20.30 31.44
CA GLU A 443 -4.44 -20.58 30.08
C GLU A 443 -3.06 -21.23 30.14
N ILE A 444 -2.18 -20.74 31.03
CA ILE A 444 -0.86 -21.32 31.26
C ILE A 444 -0.96 -22.78 31.70
N ASN A 445 -1.90 -23.11 32.60
CA ASN A 445 -2.08 -24.48 33.07
C ASN A 445 -2.53 -25.44 31.96
N GLN A 446 -3.21 -24.95 30.91
CA GLN A 446 -3.60 -25.75 29.75
C GLN A 446 -2.45 -26.00 28.76
N MET A 447 -1.37 -25.22 28.83
CA MET A 447 -0.23 -25.40 27.93
C MET A 447 0.52 -26.71 28.22
N LYS A 448 1.35 -27.15 27.28
CA LYS A 448 2.31 -28.22 27.55
C LYS A 448 3.27 -27.82 28.67
N ASP A 449 3.73 -28.81 29.43
CA ASP A 449 4.85 -28.61 30.34
C ASP A 449 6.12 -28.35 29.54
N GLY A 450 6.86 -27.30 29.91
CA GLY A 450 8.08 -26.90 29.20
C GLY A 450 7.83 -26.12 27.90
N VAL A 451 6.64 -25.54 27.72
CA VAL A 451 6.32 -24.65 26.59
C VAL A 451 7.19 -23.39 26.60
N TYR A 452 7.43 -22.81 25.42
CA TYR A 452 8.06 -21.48 25.28
C TYR A 452 7.05 -20.42 24.87
N ILE A 453 7.23 -19.18 25.36
CA ILE A 453 6.33 -18.06 25.02
C ILE A 453 7.09 -16.85 24.48
N ILE A 454 6.55 -16.21 23.44
CA ILE A 454 7.14 -15.02 22.82
C ILE A 454 6.10 -13.91 22.77
N ASN A 455 6.39 -12.75 23.36
CA ASN A 455 5.53 -11.59 23.28
C ASN A 455 6.25 -10.39 22.66
N THR A 456 5.88 -10.09 21.42
CA THR A 456 6.26 -8.87 20.68
C THR A 456 5.03 -8.01 20.36
N SER A 457 3.92 -8.24 21.07
CA SER A 457 2.65 -7.53 20.90
C SER A 457 2.49 -6.43 21.94
N ARG A 458 1.89 -6.71 23.10
CA ARG A 458 1.67 -5.77 24.21
C ARG A 458 1.92 -6.47 25.53
N GLY A 459 2.59 -5.80 26.47
CA GLY A 459 2.94 -6.35 27.78
C GLY A 459 1.73 -6.93 28.54
N PRO A 460 0.68 -6.14 28.78
CA PRO A 460 -0.47 -6.55 29.59
C PRO A 460 -1.37 -7.64 28.98
N VAL A 461 -0.97 -8.25 27.86
CA VAL A 461 -1.68 -9.40 27.27
C VAL A 461 -1.41 -10.67 28.08
N ILE A 462 -0.26 -10.74 28.75
CA ILE A 462 0.10 -11.85 29.64
C ILE A 462 0.09 -11.33 31.07
N ASN A 463 -0.60 -12.05 31.97
CA ASN A 463 -0.54 -11.70 33.39
C ASN A 463 0.88 -11.93 33.93
N LYS A 464 1.51 -10.84 34.40
CA LYS A 464 2.90 -10.81 34.86
C LYS A 464 3.17 -11.77 36.02
N GLU A 465 2.29 -11.84 37.02
CA GLU A 465 2.48 -12.74 38.16
C GLU A 465 2.39 -14.21 37.76
N ALA A 466 1.41 -14.57 36.92
CA ALA A 466 1.22 -15.92 36.41
C ALA A 466 2.42 -16.37 35.58
N LEU A 467 2.91 -15.51 34.69
CA LEU A 467 4.11 -15.76 33.89
C LEU A 467 5.34 -15.99 34.78
N PHE A 468 5.56 -15.12 35.79
CA PHE A 468 6.68 -15.25 36.71
C PHE A 468 6.65 -16.58 37.48
N LYS A 469 5.50 -16.98 38.03
CA LYS A 469 5.33 -18.27 38.73
C LYS A 469 5.57 -19.45 37.79
N ALA A 470 5.06 -19.38 36.57
CA ALA A 470 5.18 -20.44 35.57
C ALA A 470 6.64 -20.64 35.09
N LEU A 471 7.38 -19.55 34.91
CA LEU A 471 8.80 -19.61 34.57
C LEU A 471 9.65 -20.15 35.72
N ARG A 472 9.34 -19.79 36.98
CA ARG A 472 10.05 -20.30 38.16
C ARG A 472 9.79 -21.78 38.43
N SER A 473 8.58 -22.25 38.17
CA SER A 473 8.20 -23.66 38.36
C SER A 473 8.64 -24.55 37.19
N GLY A 474 9.01 -23.97 36.05
CA GLY A 474 9.36 -24.72 34.83
C GLY A 474 8.15 -25.13 33.99
N LYS A 475 6.92 -24.75 34.38
CA LYS A 475 5.72 -24.93 33.54
C LYS A 475 5.93 -24.29 32.16
N ILE A 476 6.50 -23.08 32.15
CA ILE A 476 7.04 -22.43 30.96
C ILE A 476 8.56 -22.57 31.02
N ALA A 477 9.15 -23.24 30.03
CA ALA A 477 10.60 -23.48 30.00
C ALA A 477 11.39 -22.18 29.77
N GLY A 478 10.83 -21.25 28.99
CA GLY A 478 11.42 -19.93 28.80
C GLY A 478 10.51 -18.95 28.07
N ALA A 479 10.82 -17.67 28.18
CA ALA A 479 10.06 -16.59 27.55
C ALA A 479 10.97 -15.59 26.82
N ALA A 480 10.50 -15.02 25.71
CA ALA A 480 11.12 -13.88 25.07
C ALA A 480 10.15 -12.70 25.00
N LEU A 481 10.54 -11.56 25.57
CA LEU A 481 9.67 -10.40 25.79
C LEU A 481 10.31 -9.15 25.21
N ASP A 482 9.63 -8.50 24.27
CA ASP A 482 10.00 -7.17 23.75
C ASP A 482 9.16 -6.05 24.37
N VAL A 483 8.08 -6.39 25.07
CA VAL A 483 7.07 -5.44 25.56
C VAL A 483 6.73 -5.71 27.02
N TYR A 484 6.36 -4.66 27.75
CA TYR A 484 6.14 -4.69 29.20
C TYR A 484 4.89 -3.92 29.62
N ASP A 485 4.38 -4.19 30.82
CA ASP A 485 3.19 -3.50 31.36
C ASP A 485 3.43 -2.00 31.55
N GLU A 486 4.63 -1.69 32.02
CA GLU A 486 5.15 -0.33 32.18
C GLU A 486 6.47 -0.23 31.42
N GLU A 487 6.62 0.85 30.65
CA GLU A 487 7.77 1.06 29.78
C GLU A 487 8.31 2.49 29.93
N PRO A 488 9.54 2.68 30.47
CA PRO A 488 10.47 1.65 30.97
C PRO A 488 9.96 0.93 32.24
N PRO A 489 10.30 -0.36 32.44
CA PRO A 489 9.84 -1.11 33.60
C PRO A 489 10.50 -0.60 34.90
N THR A 490 9.70 -0.50 35.96
CA THR A 490 10.19 -0.19 37.32
C THR A 490 10.62 -1.45 38.08
N ASP A 491 10.02 -2.60 37.75
CA ASP A 491 10.36 -3.91 38.31
C ASP A 491 10.99 -4.82 37.24
N TYR A 492 12.24 -5.20 37.50
CA TYR A 492 13.05 -6.06 36.63
C TYR A 492 13.07 -7.54 37.03
N SER A 493 12.25 -7.96 38.00
CA SER A 493 12.30 -9.32 38.57
C SER A 493 12.10 -10.41 37.52
N LEU A 494 11.21 -10.18 36.53
CA LEU A 494 10.98 -11.11 35.43
C LEU A 494 12.19 -11.21 34.49
N MET A 495 12.83 -10.09 34.15
CA MET A 495 13.98 -10.01 33.24
C MET A 495 15.26 -10.59 33.85
N LYS A 496 15.31 -10.73 35.18
CA LYS A 496 16.43 -11.35 35.90
C LYS A 496 16.38 -12.87 35.90
N LEU A 497 15.27 -13.49 35.46
CA LEU A 497 15.18 -14.94 35.36
C LEU A 497 16.09 -15.45 34.24
N PRO A 498 16.86 -16.54 34.46
CA PRO A 498 17.86 -17.02 33.50
C PRO A 498 17.25 -17.60 32.21
N ASN A 499 15.97 -17.97 32.25
CA ASN A 499 15.20 -18.49 31.12
C ASN A 499 14.33 -17.42 30.42
N VAL A 500 14.62 -16.13 30.66
CA VAL A 500 13.92 -15.03 30.01
C VAL A 500 14.90 -14.23 29.14
N ILE A 501 14.51 -14.03 27.89
CA ILE A 501 15.17 -13.11 26.95
C ILE A 501 14.35 -11.83 26.88
N CYS A 502 15.02 -10.68 26.96
CA CYS A 502 14.36 -9.38 27.01
C CYS A 502 14.99 -8.41 26.02
N THR A 503 14.14 -7.62 25.36
CA THR A 503 14.56 -6.50 24.52
C THR A 503 13.73 -5.26 24.83
N PRO A 504 14.29 -4.04 24.76
CA PRO A 504 13.63 -2.83 25.24
C PRO A 504 12.70 -2.22 24.18
N HIS A 505 11.66 -2.96 23.77
CA HIS A 505 10.66 -2.53 22.78
C HIS A 505 11.28 -2.07 21.46
N ILE A 506 12.05 -2.97 20.85
CA ILE A 506 12.80 -2.73 19.62
C ILE A 506 12.16 -3.37 18.38
N GLY A 507 10.98 -3.98 18.48
CA GLY A 507 10.33 -4.65 17.36
C GLY A 507 10.18 -3.81 16.09
N ALA A 508 9.99 -2.50 16.22
CA ALA A 508 9.93 -1.57 15.09
C ALA A 508 11.22 -0.75 14.88
N GLN A 509 12.28 -0.98 15.66
CA GLN A 509 13.51 -0.19 15.67
C GLN A 509 14.53 -0.69 14.63
N THR A 510 14.15 -0.65 13.35
CA THR A 510 15.04 -0.89 12.21
C THR A 510 15.06 0.31 11.29
N ARG A 511 16.16 0.53 10.56
CA ARG A 511 16.29 1.69 9.64
C ARG A 511 15.14 1.72 8.63
N GLU A 512 14.80 0.54 8.12
CA GLU A 512 13.74 0.32 7.14
C GLU A 512 12.37 0.64 7.73
N ALA A 513 12.04 0.11 8.91
CA ALA A 513 10.73 0.34 9.54
C ALA A 513 10.54 1.81 9.94
N GLN A 514 11.60 2.45 10.45
CA GLN A 514 11.59 3.87 10.82
C GLN A 514 11.33 4.77 9.61
N LYS A 515 12.07 4.56 8.53
CA LYS A 515 11.90 5.28 7.26
C LYS A 515 10.52 5.05 6.67
N ASN A 516 10.11 3.80 6.56
CA ASN A 516 8.81 3.44 5.98
C ASN A 516 7.66 3.99 6.81
N ALA A 517 7.76 4.01 8.14
CA ALA A 517 6.73 4.57 9.01
C ALA A 517 6.61 6.08 8.83
N SER A 518 7.74 6.80 8.69
CA SER A 518 7.75 8.23 8.40
C SER A 518 7.10 8.56 7.05
N ILE A 519 7.43 7.80 6.01
CA ILE A 519 6.84 7.97 4.67
C ILE A 519 5.35 7.63 4.68
N ALA A 520 4.97 6.50 5.26
CA ALA A 520 3.58 6.04 5.31
C ALA A 520 2.70 7.01 6.08
N ILE A 521 3.17 7.56 7.21
CA ILE A 521 2.37 8.50 7.99
C ILE A 521 2.17 9.83 7.24
N ALA A 522 3.20 10.31 6.55
CA ALA A 522 3.10 11.50 5.71
C ALA A 522 2.05 11.31 4.59
N LYS A 523 2.11 10.19 3.87
CA LYS A 523 1.13 9.84 2.84
C LYS A 523 -0.30 9.78 3.39
N LYS A 524 -0.50 9.09 4.53
CA LYS A 524 -1.80 9.00 5.19
C LYS A 524 -2.33 10.35 5.66
N ILE A 525 -1.46 11.25 6.12
CA ILE A 525 -1.87 12.62 6.48
C ILE A 525 -2.32 13.39 5.24
N ILE A 526 -1.53 13.33 4.17
CA ILE A 526 -1.86 13.98 2.89
C ILE A 526 -3.19 13.47 2.38
N GLU A 527 -3.35 12.15 2.29
CA GLU A 527 -4.61 11.49 1.95
C GLU A 527 -5.72 11.98 2.88
N THR A 528 -5.58 11.85 4.19
CA THR A 528 -6.66 12.18 5.13
C THR A 528 -7.11 13.64 5.05
N ILE A 529 -6.18 14.58 4.92
CA ILE A 529 -6.49 16.01 4.83
C ILE A 529 -7.02 16.36 3.43
N ALA A 530 -6.44 15.83 2.36
CA ALA A 530 -6.87 16.08 0.98
C ALA A 530 -8.26 15.47 0.69
N TYR A 531 -8.51 14.27 1.19
CA TYR A 531 -9.76 13.52 1.03
C TYR A 531 -10.91 14.11 1.86
N SER A 532 -10.59 14.89 2.89
CA SER A 532 -11.58 15.71 3.60
C SER A 532 -11.99 16.95 2.78
N ILE A 533 -11.37 17.19 1.62
CA ILE A 533 -11.61 18.35 0.76
C ILE A 533 -12.10 17.94 -0.64
N GLU A 534 -11.67 16.81 -1.21
CA GLU A 534 -12.21 16.25 -2.46
C GLU A 534 -11.95 14.72 -2.53
N SER A 535 -12.94 13.94 -2.97
CA SER A 535 -12.99 12.47 -2.95
C SER A 535 -11.94 11.72 -3.81
N THR A 536 -11.39 10.64 -3.23
CA THR A 536 -10.59 9.46 -3.68
C THR A 536 -10.04 9.30 -5.10
N CYS A 537 -8.83 8.68 -5.19
CA CYS A 537 -8.64 7.39 -5.88
C CYS A 537 -7.36 6.62 -5.43
N ASP A 538 -7.49 5.30 -5.21
CA ASP A 538 -6.47 4.34 -4.74
C ASP A 538 -5.95 3.44 -5.87
N TYR A 539 -5.02 3.89 -6.72
CA TYR A 539 -4.51 3.05 -7.82
C TYR A 539 -2.98 3.08 -7.97
N LYS A 540 -2.39 1.90 -8.16
CA LYS A 540 -0.95 1.69 -8.34
C LYS A 540 -0.61 1.75 -9.83
N CYS A 541 -0.14 2.89 -10.30
CA CYS A 541 0.40 3.05 -11.66
C CYS A 541 1.94 2.94 -11.62
N SER A 542 2.54 2.22 -12.58
CA SER A 542 3.99 2.02 -12.71
C SER A 542 4.76 3.30 -13.04
N GLU A 543 4.16 4.26 -13.75
CA GLU A 543 4.70 5.63 -13.90
C GLU A 543 4.59 6.45 -12.60
N CYS A 544 3.70 6.06 -11.68
CA CYS A 544 3.62 6.61 -10.32
C CYS A 544 4.66 5.93 -9.37
N ALA A 545 5.32 4.84 -9.79
CA ALA A 545 6.34 4.08 -9.04
C ALA A 545 7.81 4.43 -9.39
N SER A 546 8.07 5.17 -10.46
CA SER A 546 9.40 5.70 -10.81
C SER A 546 9.78 6.97 -10.04
N LEU A 547 9.24 7.12 -8.82
CA LEU A 547 9.54 8.19 -7.85
C LEU A 547 9.94 7.60 -6.50
#